data_AF-A0A822HJ21-F1
#
_entry.id   AF-A0A822HJ21-F1
#
_cell.length_a   1.000
_cell.length_b   1.000
_cell.length_c   1.000
_cell.angle_alpha   90.00
_cell.angle_beta   90.00
_cell.angle_gamma   90.00
#
_symmetry.space_group_name_H-M   'P 1'
#
loop_
_entity.id
_entity.type
_entity.pdbx_description
1 polymer ?
#
loop_
_entity_poly.entity_id
_entity_poly.type
_entity_poly.pdbx_seq_one_letter_code
_entity_poly.pdbx_strand_id
1 'polypeptide(L)' 'FDNRIVEADTTDNQQNATYDKSTRGWLALSRCAMLCNRADFKQDQDNLKKPVLQRECNGDASESALLKCVELS' A
#
# COMPACT_ATOMS: atom_id res chain seq x y z
N PHE A 1 -6.74 -10.79 -6.69
CA PHE A 1 -6.05 -12.07 -6.44
C PHE A 1 -7.09 -13.17 -6.29
N ASP A 2 -6.71 -14.45 -6.37
CA ASP A 2 -7.66 -15.59 -6.24
C ASP A 2 -8.89 -15.49 -7.15
N ASN A 3 -8.67 -15.06 -8.40
CA ASN A 3 -9.72 -14.82 -9.40
C ASN A 3 -10.81 -13.82 -8.97
N ARG A 4 -10.46 -12.89 -8.07
CA ARG A 4 -11.31 -11.78 -7.58
C ARG A 4 -10.62 -10.43 -7.76
N ILE A 5 -11.43 -9.42 -8.03
CA ILE A 5 -11.03 -8.00 -8.01
C ILE A 5 -11.40 -7.46 -6.64
N VAL A 6 -10.49 -6.70 -6.05
CA VAL A 6 -10.65 -6.06 -4.75
C VAL A 6 -10.19 -4.62 -4.91
N GLU A 7 -11.01 -3.68 -4.47
CA GLU A 7 -10.66 -2.26 -4.49
C GLU A 7 -9.88 -1.89 -3.23
N ALA A 8 -8.81 -1.12 -3.42
CA ALA A 8 -8.07 -0.54 -2.31
C ALA A 8 -8.79 0.74 -1.87
N ASP A 9 -9.21 0.80 -0.60
CA ASP A 9 -9.81 2.00 -0.03
C ASP A 9 -8.73 3.07 0.20
N THR A 10 -8.81 4.15 -0.58
CA THR A 10 -7.90 5.29 -0.50
C THR A 10 -8.48 6.46 0.29
N THR A 11 -9.63 6.28 0.95
CA THR A 11 -10.20 7.30 1.85
C THR A 11 -9.37 7.42 3.12
N ASP A 12 -9.36 8.60 3.74
CA ASP A 12 -8.57 8.86 4.95
C ASP A 12 -8.95 7.94 6.13
N ASN A 13 -10.19 7.44 6.18
CA ASN A 13 -10.68 6.61 7.29
C ASN A 13 -10.58 5.10 7.03
N GLN A 14 -10.27 4.67 5.80
CA GLN A 14 -10.01 3.27 5.40
C GLN A 14 -11.02 2.23 5.92
N GLN A 15 -12.29 2.60 6.06
CA GLN A 15 -13.30 1.73 6.67
C GLN A 15 -13.84 0.67 5.69
N ASN A 16 -13.53 0.78 4.39
CA ASN A 16 -14.14 -0.03 3.33
C ASN A 16 -13.22 -1.07 2.69
N ALA A 17 -11.96 -1.19 3.11
CA ALA A 17 -11.06 -2.23 2.59
C ALA A 17 -11.43 -3.62 3.13
N THR A 18 -12.40 -4.29 2.50
CA THR A 18 -12.89 -5.62 2.88
C THR A 18 -12.14 -6.73 2.13
N TYR A 19 -10.93 -7.06 2.59
CA TYR A 19 -10.25 -8.29 2.20
C TYR A 19 -9.37 -8.85 3.31
N ASP A 20 -9.28 -10.18 3.37
CA ASP A 20 -8.46 -10.87 4.38
C ASP A 20 -6.98 -10.87 3.97
N LYS A 21 -6.21 -10.07 4.70
CA LYS A 21 -4.77 -9.90 4.52
C LYS A 21 -3.95 -11.09 5.03
N SER A 22 -4.56 -12.03 5.73
CA SER A 22 -3.90 -13.28 6.16
C SER A 22 -3.92 -14.37 5.08
N THR A 23 -4.65 -14.15 3.98
CA THR A 23 -4.74 -15.13 2.89
C THR A 23 -3.38 -15.33 2.21
N ARG A 24 -3.09 -16.58 1.82
CA ARG A 24 -1.87 -16.92 1.08
C ARG A 24 -1.73 -16.15 -0.23
N GLY A 25 -2.86 -15.89 -0.92
CA GLY A 25 -2.90 -15.09 -2.14
C GLY A 25 -2.47 -13.63 -1.90
N TRP A 26 -2.98 -13.00 -0.83
CA TRP A 26 -2.55 -11.64 -0.47
C TRP A 26 -1.08 -11.58 -0.06
N LEU A 27 -0.61 -12.50 0.78
CA LEU A 27 0.78 -12.53 1.24
C LEU A 27 1.78 -12.67 0.09
N ALA A 28 1.45 -13.47 -0.92
CA ALA A 28 2.27 -13.59 -2.13
C ALA A 28 2.24 -12.30 -2.95
N LEU A 29 1.05 -11.72 -3.16
CA LEU A 29 0.88 -10.49 -3.92
C LEU A 29 1.59 -9.29 -3.27
N SER A 30 1.42 -9.10 -1.95
CA SER A 30 2.02 -8.00 -1.20
C SER A 30 3.55 -8.09 -1.19
N ARG A 31 4.10 -9.30 -1.07
CA ARG A 31 5.54 -9.53 -1.24
C ARG A 31 6.03 -9.13 -2.63
N CYS A 32 5.35 -9.56 -3.69
CA CYS A 32 5.72 -9.16 -5.05
C CYS A 32 5.62 -7.65 -5.24
N ALA A 33 4.56 -7.02 -4.74
CA ALA A 33 4.35 -5.58 -4.84
C ALA A 33 5.40 -4.75 -4.07
N MET A 34 6.00 -5.29 -3.01
CA MET A 34 7.08 -4.62 -2.28
C MET A 34 8.47 -4.89 -2.86
N LEU A 35 8.73 -6.10 -3.34
CA LEU A 35 10.04 -6.47 -3.91
C LEU A 35 10.22 -5.93 -5.34
N CYS A 36 9.15 -5.82 -6.11
CA CYS A 36 9.17 -5.33 -7.49
C CYS A 36 8.75 -3.84 -7.58
N ASN A 37 9.10 -3.05 -6.58
CA ASN A 37 8.74 -1.63 -6.50
C ASN A 37 9.97 -0.81 -6.12
N ARG A 38 10.19 0.30 -6.82
CA ARG A 38 11.32 1.21 -6.57
C ARG A 38 10.95 2.40 -5.71
N ALA A 39 9.67 2.59 -5.38
CA ALA A 39 9.23 3.69 -4.55
C ALA A 39 9.63 3.51 -3.08
N ASP A 40 9.94 4.62 -2.42
CA ASP A 40 10.25 4.70 -1.00
C ASP A 40 9.56 5.91 -0.36
N PHE A 41 9.28 5.84 0.95
CA PHE A 41 8.83 7.01 1.70
C PHE A 41 9.98 7.98 1.89
N LYS A 42 9.74 9.28 1.65
CA LYS A 42 10.73 10.31 1.99
C LYS A 42 11.04 10.24 3.49
N GLN A 43 12.33 10.16 3.82
CA GLN A 43 12.86 9.99 5.17
C GLN A 43 12.85 11.28 6.01
N ASP A 44 11.86 12.14 5.80
CA ASP A 44 11.65 13.36 6.56
C ASP A 44 10.82 13.08 7.82
N GLN A 45 11.22 13.64 8.96
CA GLN A 45 10.60 13.33 10.26
C GLN A 45 9.14 13.77 10.33
N ASP A 46 8.76 14.87 9.69
CA ASP A 46 7.37 15.34 9.66
C ASP A 46 6.55 14.56 8.64
N ASN A 47 7.17 14.11 7.55
CA ASN A 47 6.55 13.20 6.60
C ASN A 47 6.16 11.86 7.24
N LEU A 48 7.07 11.22 7.99
CA LEU A 48 6.83 9.89 8.58
C LEU A 48 5.75 9.89 9.67
N LYS A 49 5.50 11.05 10.31
CA LYS A 49 4.39 11.25 11.27
C LYS A 49 3.02 11.30 10.60
N LYS A 50 2.94 11.57 9.29
CA LYS A 50 1.67 11.61 8.55
C LYS A 50 1.07 10.20 8.44
N PRO A 51 -0.27 10.10 8.34
CA PRO A 51 -0.92 8.86 7.92
C PRO A 51 -0.32 8.34 6.60
N VAL A 52 -0.22 7.02 6.44
CA VAL A 52 0.49 6.39 5.30
C VAL A 52 0.03 6.94 3.94
N LEU A 53 -1.28 7.16 3.76
CA LEU A 53 -1.84 7.71 2.52
C LEU A 53 -1.33 9.13 2.20
N GLN A 54 -1.03 9.91 3.23
CA GLN A 54 -0.56 11.30 3.13
C GLN A 54 0.96 11.43 3.15
N ARG A 55 1.71 10.33 3.34
CA ARG A 55 3.17 10.34 3.25
C ARG A 55 3.60 10.63 1.81
N GLU A 56 4.60 11.49 1.67
CA GLU A 56 5.29 11.72 0.41
C GLU A 56 6.24 10.54 0.12
N CYS A 57 6.27 10.14 -1.15
CA CYS A 57 7.12 9.08 -1.65
C CYS A 57 8.04 9.61 -2.76
N ASN A 58 9.18 8.96 -2.94
CA ASN A 58 9.97 9.05 -4.16
C ASN A 58 9.53 7.88 -5.06
N GLY A 59 9.33 8.13 -6.35
CA GLY A 59 8.83 7.12 -7.29
C GLY A 59 7.63 7.63 -8.10
N ASP A 60 7.15 6.81 -9.04
CA ASP A 60 5.97 7.17 -9.81
C ASP A 60 4.67 6.99 -9.00
N ALA A 61 3.56 7.51 -9.54
CA ALA A 61 2.27 7.49 -8.85
C ALA A 61 1.75 6.06 -8.61
N SER A 62 1.95 5.14 -9.55
CA SER A 62 1.53 3.75 -9.42
C SER A 62 2.34 2.97 -8.40
N GLU A 63 3.67 3.09 -8.45
CA GLU A 63 4.61 2.51 -7.50
C GLU A 63 4.34 3.02 -6.07
N SER A 64 4.12 4.33 -5.92
CA SER A 64 3.78 4.95 -4.64
C SER A 64 2.44 4.47 -4.10
N ALA A 65 1.44 4.26 -4.97
CA ALA A 65 0.13 3.73 -4.57
C ALA A 65 0.24 2.30 -4.05
N LEU A 66 1.02 1.44 -4.72
CA LEU A 66 1.27 0.07 -4.27
C LEU A 66 2.02 0.04 -2.94
N LEU A 67 3.05 0.87 -2.77
CA LEU A 67 3.81 1.00 -1.52
C LEU A 67 2.89 1.35 -0.35
N LYS A 68 2.03 2.35 -0.52
CA LYS A 68 1.07 2.77 0.51
C LYS A 68 0.03 1.69 0.80
N CYS A 69 -0.50 1.04 -0.23
CA CYS A 69 -1.50 -0.03 -0.09
C CYS A 69 -0.97 -1.21 0.73
N VAL A 70 0.26 -1.65 0.46
CA VAL A 70 0.87 -2.78 1.20
C VAL A 70 1.31 -2.37 2.61
N GLU A 71 1.83 -1.15 2.81
CA GLU A 71 2.20 -0.66 4.15
C GLU A 71 0.98 -0.54 5.09
N LEU A 72 -0.20 -0.32 4.54
CA LEU A 72 -1.47 -0.31 5.29
C LEU A 72 -2.02 -1.70 5.61
N SER A 73 -1.32 -2.77 5.19
CA SER A 73 -1.77 -4.14 5.37
C SER A 73 -1.63 -4.65 6.80
#